data_AF-A0A430BQD9-F1
#
_entry.id   AF-A0A430BQD9-F1
#
_cell.length_a   1.000
_cell.length_b   1.000
_cell.length_c   1.000
_cell.angle_alpha   90.00
_cell.angle_beta   90.00
_cell.angle_gamma   90.00
#
_symmetry.space_group_name_H-M   'P 1'
#
loop_
_entity.id
_entity.type
_entity.pdbx_description
1 polymer ?
#
loop_
_entity_poly.entity_id
_entity_poly.type
_entity_poly.pdbx_seq_one_letter_code
_entity_poly.pdbx_strand_id
1 'polypeptide(L)'
;ALILHRICELAPQGHVLMIDPHGEYGAAFGNNGALYDVNNLQMPYWLMNFEEHCEVFVTARGEDSQLDRDILAKCLLMARGKNRLGQGVAKLTVDAPIPYLLSDLTNFISLEMGKMDRAGDTAPYLRLKTKIEEIKADPRYGFMFSGMLVADSMADFLARIFRMPGGGKPISI
;
A
#
# COMPACT_ATOMS: atom_id res chain seq x y z
N ALA A 1 -5.12 21.42 20.38
CA ALA A 1 -5.97 20.30 20.88
C ALA A 1 -7.41 20.70 21.26
N LEU A 2 -7.66 21.82 21.97
CA LEU A 2 -8.97 22.16 22.55
C LEU A 2 -10.17 22.10 21.58
N ILE A 3 -10.03 22.66 20.37
CA ILE A 3 -11.12 22.67 19.36
C ILE A 3 -11.45 21.24 18.91
N LEU A 4 -10.43 20.41 18.65
CA LEU A 4 -10.60 19.01 18.25
C LEU A 4 -11.30 18.19 19.35
N HIS A 5 -10.98 18.42 20.63
CA HIS A 5 -11.72 17.79 21.73
C HIS A 5 -13.20 18.15 21.70
N ARG A 6 -13.54 19.44 21.52
CA ARG A 6 -14.94 19.87 21.44
C ARG A 6 -15.68 19.27 20.24
N ILE A 7 -15.03 19.16 19.09
CA ILE A 7 -15.61 18.50 17.91
C ILE A 7 -15.88 17.02 18.22
N CYS A 8 -14.91 16.33 18.81
CA CYS A 8 -15.05 14.92 19.19
C CYS A 8 -16.16 14.68 20.23
N GLU A 9 -16.31 15.59 21.20
CA GLU A 9 -17.38 15.55 22.21
C GLU A 9 -18.77 15.78 21.60
N LEU A 10 -18.89 16.73 20.66
CA LEU A 10 -20.15 17.06 20.00
C LEU A 10 -20.54 16.02 18.92
N ALA A 11 -19.56 15.35 18.32
CA ALA A 11 -19.74 14.34 17.29
C ALA A 11 -19.07 13.00 17.69
N PRO A 12 -19.64 12.26 18.66
CA PRO A 12 -19.07 11.00 19.14
C PRO A 12 -19.11 9.86 18.10
N GLN A 13 -19.92 10.01 17.05
CA GLN A 13 -19.97 9.14 15.87
C GLN A 13 -19.22 9.72 14.66
N GLY A 14 -18.48 10.81 14.86
CA GLY A 14 -17.61 11.36 13.83
C GLY A 14 -16.43 10.44 13.54
N HIS A 15 -15.84 10.60 12.36
CA HIS A 15 -14.64 9.90 11.94
C HIS A 15 -13.58 10.93 11.56
N VAL A 16 -12.58 11.09 12.41
CA VAL A 16 -11.49 12.05 12.24
C VAL A 16 -10.19 11.28 12.12
N LEU A 17 -9.45 11.51 11.04
CA LEU A 17 -8.08 11.05 10.88
C LEU A 17 -7.15 12.26 11.00
N MET A 18 -6.27 12.24 12.00
CA MET A 18 -5.29 13.28 12.27
C MET A 18 -3.91 12.74 11.91
N ILE A 19 -3.23 13.37 10.96
CA ILE A 19 -1.83 13.02 10.66
C ILE A 19 -0.95 13.90 11.55
N ASP A 20 -0.29 13.28 12.53
CA ASP A 20 0.53 13.97 13.54
C ASP A 20 2.03 13.64 13.38
N PRO A 21 2.73 14.23 12.39
CA PRO A 21 4.12 13.89 12.09
C PRO A 21 5.10 14.31 13.21
N HIS A 22 4.68 15.21 14.09
CA HIS A 22 5.49 15.75 15.19
C HIS A 22 5.14 15.14 16.55
N GLY A 23 4.10 14.30 16.63
CA GLY A 23 3.67 13.64 17.87
C GLY A 23 3.06 14.58 18.91
N GLU A 24 2.54 15.73 18.49
CA GLU A 24 2.01 16.78 19.38
C GLU A 24 0.64 16.43 19.98
N TYR A 25 -0.13 15.58 19.30
CA TYR A 25 -1.52 15.28 19.59
C TYR A 25 -1.73 13.87 20.15
N GLY A 26 -0.79 12.94 19.95
CA GLY A 26 -0.89 11.58 20.49
C GLY A 26 -1.15 11.54 22.01
N ALA A 27 -0.43 12.36 22.78
CA ALA A 27 -0.62 12.47 24.23
C ALA A 27 -1.97 13.11 24.63
N ALA A 28 -2.49 14.05 23.81
CA ALA A 28 -3.74 14.75 24.10
C ALA A 28 -4.97 13.85 23.93
N PHE A 29 -4.92 12.86 23.05
CA PHE A 29 -6.06 12.00 22.71
C PHE A 29 -5.90 10.53 23.10
N GLY A 30 -4.89 10.16 23.90
CA GLY A 30 -4.64 8.77 24.31
C GLY A 30 -5.85 8.04 24.92
N ASN A 31 -6.75 8.76 25.60
CA ASN A 31 -7.96 8.17 26.17
C ASN A 31 -9.16 8.12 25.19
N ASN A 32 -9.22 9.06 24.23
CA ASN A 32 -10.40 9.29 23.39
C ASN A 32 -10.19 8.99 21.89
N GLY A 33 -9.00 8.51 21.50
CA GLY A 33 -8.65 8.14 20.14
C GLY A 33 -7.97 6.78 20.02
N ALA A 34 -7.75 6.34 18.78
CA ALA A 34 -6.74 5.32 18.45
C ALA A 34 -5.44 6.02 18.07
N LEU A 35 -4.31 5.52 18.58
CA LEU A 35 -2.98 5.97 18.20
C LEU A 35 -2.36 4.92 17.28
N TYR A 36 -1.98 5.34 16.08
CA TYR A 36 -1.30 4.55 15.08
C TYR A 36 0.14 5.03 14.92
N ASP A 37 1.09 4.15 15.21
CA ASP A 37 2.53 4.39 15.03
C ASP A 37 3.10 3.41 13.99
N VAL A 38 4.40 3.50 13.73
CA VAL A 38 5.09 2.60 12.78
C VAL A 38 5.06 1.12 13.20
N ASN A 39 4.71 0.81 14.45
CA ASN A 39 4.67 -0.56 14.97
C ASN A 39 3.29 -1.20 14.79
N ASN A 40 2.21 -0.41 14.77
CA ASN A 40 0.84 -0.93 14.70
C ASN A 40 0.05 -0.49 13.45
N LEU A 41 0.53 0.53 12.72
CA LEU A 41 -0.02 0.95 11.45
C LEU A 41 0.47 0.00 10.36
N GLN A 42 -0.48 -0.69 9.73
CA GLN A 42 -0.20 -1.52 8.56
C GLN A 42 -0.91 -0.88 7.37
N MET A 43 -0.18 -0.06 6.61
CA MET A 43 -0.70 0.57 5.39
C MET A 43 -0.45 -0.36 4.21
N PRO A 44 -1.48 -1.01 3.64
CA PRO A 44 -1.27 -2.01 2.62
C PRO A 44 -0.69 -1.41 1.33
N TYR A 45 0.49 -1.87 0.92
CA TYR A 45 1.12 -1.42 -0.35
C TYR A 45 0.23 -1.61 -1.58
N TRP A 46 -0.66 -2.61 -1.58
CA TRP A 46 -1.55 -2.88 -2.71
C TRP A 46 -2.64 -1.81 -2.89
N LEU A 47 -2.85 -0.95 -1.90
CA LEU A 47 -3.78 0.17 -1.98
C LEU A 47 -3.22 1.32 -2.82
N MET A 48 -1.89 1.38 -2.99
CA MET A 48 -1.26 2.38 -3.84
C MET A 48 -1.74 2.26 -5.30
N ASN A 49 -1.84 3.40 -5.97
CA ASN A 49 -2.07 3.45 -7.42
C ASN A 49 -0.76 3.13 -8.18
N PHE A 50 -0.85 3.00 -9.50
CA PHE A 50 0.29 2.65 -10.33
C PHE A 50 1.40 3.70 -10.30
N GLU A 51 1.07 4.98 -10.23
CA GLU A 51 2.06 6.06 -10.18
C GLU A 51 2.89 6.01 -8.90
N GLU A 52 2.25 5.77 -7.75
CA GLU A 52 2.89 5.56 -6.46
C GLU A 52 3.78 4.30 -6.47
N HIS A 53 3.33 3.21 -7.09
CA HIS A 53 4.18 2.02 -7.29
C HIS A 53 5.43 2.35 -8.13
N CYS A 54 5.27 3.17 -9.17
CA CYS A 54 6.39 3.59 -10.00
C CYS A 54 7.37 4.46 -9.21
N GLU A 55 6.88 5.37 -8.37
CA GLU A 55 7.74 6.20 -7.53
C GLU A 55 8.59 5.38 -6.55
N VAL A 56 8.02 4.29 -6.02
CA VAL A 56 8.73 3.41 -5.09
C VAL A 56 9.68 2.43 -5.79
N PHE A 57 9.26 1.83 -6.91
CA PHE A 57 9.98 0.72 -7.54
C PHE A 57 10.80 1.07 -8.78
N VAL A 58 10.46 2.13 -9.50
CA VAL A 58 11.16 2.51 -10.74
C VAL A 58 12.25 3.53 -10.41
N THR A 59 13.51 3.10 -10.47
CA THR A 59 14.67 3.95 -10.18
C THR A 59 15.32 4.54 -11.43
N ALA A 60 15.05 3.97 -12.60
CA ALA A 60 15.56 4.44 -13.87
C ALA A 60 14.98 5.81 -14.25
N ARG A 61 15.69 6.56 -15.11
CA ARG A 61 15.28 7.86 -15.63
C ARG A 61 15.30 7.85 -17.16
N GLY A 62 14.52 8.73 -17.79
CA GLY A 62 14.48 8.82 -19.25
C GLY A 62 13.78 7.62 -19.89
N GLU A 63 14.27 7.15 -21.03
CA GLU A 63 13.66 6.06 -21.81
C GLU A 63 13.62 4.73 -21.04
N ASP A 64 14.68 4.43 -20.26
CA ASP A 64 14.73 3.23 -19.40
C ASP A 64 13.59 3.20 -18.37
N SER A 65 13.12 4.36 -17.92
CA SER A 65 12.01 4.45 -16.96
C SER A 65 10.67 4.04 -17.59
N GLN A 66 10.47 4.26 -18.89
CA GLN A 66 9.23 3.88 -19.56
C GLN A 66 9.12 2.36 -19.67
N LEU A 67 10.21 1.69 -20.01
CA LEU A 67 10.27 0.24 -20.07
C LEU A 67 10.05 -0.40 -18.69
N ASP A 68 10.69 0.12 -17.64
CA ASP A 68 10.50 -0.34 -16.27
C ASP A 68 9.03 -0.17 -15.83
N ARG A 69 8.39 0.95 -16.18
CA ARG A 69 6.96 1.21 -15.91
C ARG A 69 6.05 0.22 -16.64
N ASP A 70 6.28 -0.04 -17.91
CA ASP A 70 5.46 -0.96 -18.70
C ASP A 70 5.54 -2.40 -18.18
N ILE A 71 6.74 -2.84 -17.81
CA ILE A 71 6.97 -4.15 -17.18
C ILE A 71 6.22 -4.22 -15.84
N LEU A 72 6.36 -3.18 -15.01
CA LEU A 72 5.70 -3.12 -13.71
C LEU A 72 4.17 -3.13 -13.85
N ALA A 73 3.60 -2.36 -14.78
CA ALA A 73 2.16 -2.31 -15.05
C ALA A 73 1.61 -3.70 -15.41
N LYS A 74 2.29 -4.39 -16.33
CA LYS A 74 1.91 -5.75 -16.76
C LYS A 74 1.97 -6.73 -15.60
N CYS A 75 3.04 -6.71 -14.81
CA CYS A 75 3.23 -7.64 -13.69
C CYS A 75 2.26 -7.37 -12.53
N LEU A 76 1.96 -6.10 -12.23
CA LEU A 76 0.93 -5.72 -11.25
C LEU A 76 -0.45 -6.20 -11.67
N LEU A 77 -0.81 -6.03 -12.95
CA LEU A 77 -2.10 -6.50 -13.46
C LEU A 77 -2.25 -8.02 -13.29
N MET A 78 -1.20 -8.79 -13.60
CA MET A 78 -1.18 -10.25 -13.37
C MET A 78 -1.25 -10.61 -11.88
N ALA A 79 -0.51 -9.90 -11.02
CA ALA A 79 -0.51 -10.13 -9.58
C ALA A 79 -1.89 -9.88 -8.96
N ARG A 80 -2.54 -8.77 -9.32
CA ARG A 80 -3.91 -8.43 -8.88
C ARG A 80 -4.94 -9.40 -9.44
N GLY A 81 -4.78 -9.83 -10.70
CA GLY A 81 -5.67 -10.79 -11.37
C GLY A 81 -5.62 -12.21 -10.80
N LYS A 82 -4.55 -12.57 -10.08
CA LYS A 82 -4.45 -13.85 -9.37
C LYS A 82 -5.40 -13.93 -8.17
N ASN A 83 -5.73 -12.80 -7.54
CA ASN A 83 -6.67 -12.75 -6.42
C ASN A 83 -8.11 -13.05 -6.89
N ARG A 84 -8.89 -13.80 -6.10
CA ARG A 84 -10.30 -14.10 -6.38
C ARG A 84 -11.14 -12.83 -6.59
N LEU A 85 -10.85 -11.76 -5.85
CA LEU A 85 -11.50 -10.46 -6.04
C LEU A 85 -11.25 -9.90 -7.45
N GLY A 86 -10.03 -10.10 -7.99
CA GLY A 86 -9.67 -9.68 -9.34
C GLY A 86 -10.34 -10.50 -10.44
N GLN A 87 -10.57 -11.80 -10.21
CA GLN A 87 -11.25 -12.68 -11.17
C GLN A 87 -12.72 -12.31 -11.38
N GLY A 88 -13.37 -11.69 -10.39
CA GLY A 88 -14.75 -11.20 -10.49
C GLY A 88 -14.90 -9.86 -11.22
N VAL A 89 -13.81 -9.17 -11.53
CA VAL A 89 -13.84 -7.85 -12.17
C VAL A 89 -13.70 -8.00 -13.68
N ALA A 90 -14.76 -7.66 -14.43
CA ALA A 90 -14.79 -7.80 -15.89
C ALA A 90 -13.74 -6.96 -16.63
N LYS A 91 -13.30 -5.83 -16.05
CA LYS A 91 -12.26 -4.95 -16.59
C LYS A 91 -11.28 -4.58 -15.48
N LEU A 92 -10.37 -5.50 -15.16
CA LEU A 92 -9.33 -5.23 -14.18
C LEU A 92 -8.33 -4.22 -14.74
N THR A 93 -7.97 -3.22 -13.94
CA THR A 93 -6.94 -2.22 -14.24
C THR A 93 -5.77 -2.35 -13.27
N VAL A 94 -4.63 -1.73 -13.62
CA VAL A 94 -3.43 -1.70 -12.76
C VAL A 94 -3.69 -0.97 -11.43
N ASP A 95 -4.59 0.01 -11.43
CA ASP A 95 -4.97 0.81 -10.25
C ASP A 95 -6.09 0.19 -9.39
N ALA A 96 -6.58 -0.99 -9.74
CA ALA A 96 -7.63 -1.63 -8.97
C ALA A 96 -7.10 -1.96 -7.55
N PRO A 97 -7.81 -1.58 -6.46
CA PRO A 97 -7.34 -1.76 -5.07
C PRO A 97 -7.53 -3.22 -4.62
N ILE A 98 -6.83 -4.14 -5.29
CA ILE A 98 -6.93 -5.58 -5.08
C ILE A 98 -5.66 -6.07 -4.39
N PRO A 99 -5.77 -6.73 -3.22
CA PRO A 99 -4.64 -7.32 -2.53
C PRO A 99 -3.88 -8.30 -3.41
N TYR A 100 -2.56 -8.19 -3.45
CA TYR A 100 -1.67 -9.11 -4.13
C TYR A 100 -0.39 -9.29 -3.31
N LEU A 101 0.29 -10.44 -3.42
CA LEU A 101 1.54 -10.67 -2.71
C LEU A 101 2.73 -10.13 -3.49
N LEU A 102 3.68 -9.47 -2.82
CA LEU A 102 4.96 -9.07 -3.43
C LEU A 102 5.70 -10.27 -4.03
N SER A 103 5.61 -11.46 -3.41
CA SER A 103 6.18 -12.68 -3.97
C SER A 103 5.57 -13.05 -5.31
N ASP A 104 4.27 -12.82 -5.49
CA ASP A 104 3.62 -13.06 -6.78
C ASP A 104 4.08 -12.04 -7.82
N LEU A 105 4.19 -10.77 -7.43
CA LEU A 105 4.74 -9.73 -8.30
C LEU A 105 6.16 -10.08 -8.77
N THR A 106 7.07 -10.45 -7.87
CA THR A 106 8.45 -10.81 -8.23
C THR A 106 8.55 -12.10 -9.04
N ASN A 107 7.63 -13.05 -8.82
CA ASN A 107 7.49 -14.25 -9.64
C ASN A 107 7.04 -13.92 -11.06
N PHE A 108 6.05 -13.03 -11.24
CA PHE A 108 5.59 -12.58 -12.55
C PHE A 108 6.67 -11.81 -13.30
N ILE A 109 7.43 -10.93 -12.61
CA ILE A 109 8.61 -10.27 -13.20
C ILE A 109 9.60 -11.31 -13.70
N SER A 110 9.89 -12.34 -12.91
CA SER A 110 10.82 -13.41 -13.29
C SER A 110 10.30 -14.26 -14.47
N LEU A 111 8.99 -14.51 -14.53
CA LEU A 111 8.35 -15.23 -15.63
C LEU A 111 8.42 -14.45 -16.94
N GLU A 112 8.13 -13.15 -16.91
CA GLU A 112 8.21 -12.29 -18.10
C GLU A 112 9.65 -12.13 -18.57
N MET A 113 10.61 -12.01 -17.64
CA MET A 113 12.04 -12.04 -17.95
C MET A 113 12.44 -13.34 -18.67
N GLY A 114 11.90 -14.49 -18.25
CA GLY A 114 12.21 -15.79 -18.87
C GLY A 114 11.61 -15.99 -20.28
N LYS A 115 10.63 -15.17 -20.69
CA LYS A 115 10.07 -15.17 -22.05
C LYS A 115 10.89 -14.32 -23.02
N MET A 116 11.80 -13.49 -22.51
CA MET A 116 12.76 -12.76 -23.35
C MET A 116 13.84 -13.76 -23.78
N ASP A 117 13.68 -14.35 -24.96
CA ASP A 117 14.74 -15.14 -25.59
C ASP A 117 16.01 -14.27 -25.75
N ARG A 118 17.18 -14.92 -25.84
CA ARG A 118 18.58 -14.43 -25.70
C ARG A 118 18.99 -13.07 -26.32
N ALA A 119 18.11 -12.37 -27.04
CA ALA A 119 18.31 -11.04 -27.61
C ALA A 119 17.60 -9.90 -26.84
N GLY A 120 16.77 -10.19 -25.83
CA GLY A 120 16.11 -9.17 -25.00
C GLY A 120 16.97 -8.68 -23.83
N ASP A 121 16.90 -7.40 -23.50
CA ASP A 121 17.55 -6.84 -22.32
C ASP A 121 16.81 -7.29 -21.04
N THR A 122 17.50 -8.05 -20.19
CA THR A 122 16.96 -8.54 -18.91
C THR A 122 17.22 -7.58 -17.75
N ALA A 123 18.05 -6.55 -17.96
CA ALA A 123 18.40 -5.58 -16.93
C ALA A 123 17.17 -4.87 -16.30
N PRO A 124 16.13 -4.45 -17.05
CA PRO A 124 14.92 -3.85 -16.47
C PRO A 124 14.23 -4.72 -15.42
N TYR A 125 14.09 -6.01 -15.71
CA TYR A 125 13.47 -6.98 -14.81
C TYR A 125 14.29 -7.19 -13.55
N LEU A 126 15.61 -7.28 -13.69
CA LEU A 126 16.53 -7.43 -12.55
C LEU A 126 16.53 -6.17 -11.68
N ARG A 127 16.51 -4.97 -12.26
CA ARG A 127 16.43 -3.70 -11.50
C ARG A 127 15.15 -3.64 -10.66
N LEU A 128 14.00 -3.89 -11.27
CA LEU A 128 12.71 -3.89 -10.57
C LEU A 128 12.69 -4.91 -9.43
N LYS A 129 13.12 -6.15 -9.72
CA LYS A 129 13.14 -7.24 -8.73
C LYS A 129 14.05 -6.90 -7.54
N THR A 130 15.25 -6.40 -7.81
CA THR A 130 16.18 -5.98 -6.75
C THR A 130 15.58 -4.86 -5.91
N LYS A 131 14.97 -3.85 -6.55
CA LYS A 131 14.36 -2.73 -5.83
C LYS A 131 13.21 -3.14 -4.93
N ILE A 132 12.38 -4.09 -5.38
CA ILE A 132 11.27 -4.62 -4.56
C ILE A 132 11.81 -5.34 -3.31
N GLU A 133 12.85 -6.16 -3.45
CA GLU A 133 13.45 -6.84 -2.29
C GLU A 133 14.17 -5.87 -1.35
N GLU A 134 14.81 -4.83 -1.87
CA GLU A 134 15.40 -3.75 -1.05
C GLU A 134 14.35 -3.05 -0.18
N ILE A 135 13.23 -2.61 -0.77
CA ILE A 135 12.15 -1.92 -0.04
C ILE A 135 11.51 -2.83 1.00
N LYS A 136 11.29 -4.10 0.64
CA LYS A 136 10.73 -5.10 1.56
C LYS A 136 11.65 -5.40 2.74
N ALA A 137 12.97 -5.35 2.55
CA ALA A 137 13.95 -5.60 3.61
C ALA A 137 14.22 -4.36 4.50
N ASP A 138 13.83 -3.17 4.05
CA ASP A 138 14.08 -1.92 4.78
C ASP A 138 13.07 -1.72 5.93
N PRO A 139 13.52 -1.70 7.21
CA PRO A 139 12.63 -1.56 8.35
C PRO A 139 11.79 -0.27 8.35
N ARG A 140 12.27 0.80 7.69
CA ARG A 140 11.56 2.08 7.59
C ARG A 140 10.27 1.95 6.79
N TYR A 141 10.23 0.99 5.88
CA TYR A 141 9.07 0.64 5.05
C TYR A 141 8.26 -0.51 5.64
N GLY A 142 8.61 -1.00 6.84
CA GLY A 142 7.92 -2.10 7.51
C GLY A 142 6.43 -1.83 7.72
N PHE A 143 6.03 -0.61 8.06
CA PHE A 143 4.61 -0.27 8.20
C PHE A 143 3.79 -0.43 6.90
N MET A 144 4.44 -0.40 5.72
CA MET A 144 3.78 -0.60 4.42
C MET A 144 3.95 -2.00 3.83
N PHE A 145 5.16 -2.56 3.96
CA PHE A 145 5.58 -3.77 3.25
C PHE A 145 5.86 -4.95 4.20
N SER A 146 5.61 -4.82 5.51
CA SER A 146 5.60 -5.96 6.42
C SER A 146 4.42 -6.88 6.11
N GLY A 147 4.63 -8.18 6.33
CA GLY A 147 3.80 -9.29 5.85
C GLY A 147 2.30 -9.01 5.79
N MET A 148 1.74 -9.23 4.60
CA MET A 148 0.30 -9.13 4.34
C MET A 148 -0.45 -10.24 5.08
N LEU A 149 -1.53 -9.87 5.77
CA LEU A 149 -2.58 -10.82 6.11
C LEU A 149 -3.39 -11.08 4.83
N VAL A 150 -3.39 -12.32 4.34
CA VAL A 150 -4.02 -12.76 3.07
C VAL A 150 -5.53 -12.42 2.96
N ALA A 151 -6.16 -12.00 4.06
CA ALA A 151 -7.57 -11.64 4.16
C ALA A 151 -7.87 -10.12 4.20
N ASP A 152 -6.87 -9.25 4.01
CA ASP A 152 -7.09 -7.80 4.09
C ASP A 152 -7.93 -7.28 2.90
N SER A 153 -8.82 -6.33 3.15
CA SER A 153 -9.65 -5.68 2.12
C SER A 153 -9.64 -4.16 2.31
N MET A 154 -9.88 -3.39 1.25
CA MET A 154 -9.93 -1.93 1.37
C MET A 154 -11.00 -1.49 2.35
N ALA A 155 -12.14 -2.18 2.38
CA ALA A 155 -13.22 -1.89 3.32
C ALA A 155 -12.77 -2.11 4.77
N ASP A 156 -12.11 -3.23 5.07
CA ASP A 156 -11.64 -3.53 6.44
C ASP A 156 -10.53 -2.58 6.88
N PHE A 157 -9.61 -2.24 5.97
CA PHE A 157 -8.57 -1.25 6.23
C PHE A 157 -9.16 0.13 6.53
N LEU A 158 -10.05 0.63 5.67
CA LEU A 158 -10.71 1.93 5.88
C LEU A 158 -11.56 1.93 7.14
N ALA A 159 -12.27 0.85 7.42
CA ALA A 159 -13.04 0.68 8.65
C ALA A 159 -12.15 0.74 9.89
N ARG A 160 -10.95 0.15 9.85
CA ARG A 160 -9.98 0.24 10.93
C ARG A 160 -9.47 1.67 11.12
N ILE A 161 -8.96 2.30 10.05
CA ILE A 161 -8.31 3.62 10.12
C ILE A 161 -9.31 4.73 10.45
N PHE A 162 -10.48 4.75 9.82
CA PHE A 162 -11.53 5.73 10.11
C PHE A 162 -12.39 5.33 11.32
N ARG A 163 -12.15 4.16 11.92
CA ARG A 163 -12.93 3.62 13.04
C ARG A 163 -14.42 3.56 12.69
N MET A 164 -14.79 2.70 11.77
CA MET A 164 -16.18 2.42 11.40
C MET A 164 -16.54 1.00 11.86
N PRO A 165 -17.33 0.83 12.94
CA PRO A 165 -17.96 1.85 13.78
C PRO A 165 -17.00 2.51 14.80
N GLY A 166 -17.29 3.75 15.20
CA GLY A 166 -16.37 4.58 16.01
C GLY A 166 -16.21 4.14 17.46
N GLY A 167 -17.23 3.47 18.02
CA GLY A 167 -17.21 2.96 19.40
C GLY A 167 -17.06 4.06 20.45
N GLY A 168 -17.53 5.28 20.17
CA GLY A 168 -17.41 6.44 21.06
C GLY A 168 -16.02 7.10 21.10
N LYS A 169 -15.09 6.66 20.26
CA LYS A 169 -13.79 7.30 20.04
C LYS A 169 -13.73 7.79 18.59
N PRO A 170 -13.97 9.08 18.34
CA PRO A 170 -14.17 9.58 16.97
C PRO A 170 -12.86 9.92 16.23
N ILE A 171 -11.69 9.80 16.89
CA ILE A 171 -10.40 10.23 16.33
C ILE A 171 -9.39 9.09 16.24
N SER A 172 -8.73 9.00 15.10
CA SER A 172 -7.49 8.24 14.86
C SER A 172 -6.37 9.24 14.66
N ILE A 173 -5.24 9.00 15.32
CA ILE A 173 -4.00 9.79 15.23
C ILE A 173 -2.91 8.89 14.72
#